data_AF-A0A8J3S9Q3-F1
#
_entry.id   AF-A0A8J3S9Q3-F1
#
_cell.length_a   1.000
_cell.length_b   1.000
_cell.length_c   1.000
_cell.angle_alpha   90.00
_cell.angle_beta   90.00
_cell.angle_gamma   90.00
#
_symmetry.space_group_name_H-M   'P 1'
#
loop_
_entity.id
_entity.type
_entity.pdbx_description
1 polymer ?
#
loop_
_entity_poly.entity_id
_entity_poly.type
_entity_poly.pdbx_seq_one_letter_code
_entity_poly.pdbx_strand_id
1 'polypeptide(L)'
;MTSYTPIDDDLRAARERARRLDRLTAQHRAVSVQIEEAGRLVADLEARLVEEEGDVSRLEKGGFAAFLSGLAGSRQDRLDRERAEAEAVRERLRGQRTRLQWLQSDLAALRGGLAELENARQEFDILLGHKERLLVGSDDPRGRELVEIARRLADTAADLREHEEARQAGIAAGHAIGQVLRCLGGARGASTWDLIGGGTIADMMEHGHLRRADEAAWHAQQALDVFARELADIGTHVTPAMPEVDTRWFADTFFDNIITDAIKHQRIARTGEAVAEMGRWVGETVEGLASRAAELAVRRDRLVARREEILAG
;
A
#
# COMPACT_ATOMS: atom_id res chain seq x y z
N MET A 1 -22.18 2.19 -46.75
CA MET A 1 -21.61 2.56 -45.44
C MET A 1 -22.73 2.45 -44.42
N THR A 2 -22.63 1.51 -43.48
CA THR A 2 -23.57 1.39 -42.37
C THR A 2 -23.50 2.68 -41.55
N SER A 3 -24.62 3.36 -41.33
CA SER A 3 -24.66 4.56 -40.49
C SER A 3 -24.69 4.14 -39.02
N TYR A 4 -23.68 4.55 -38.25
CA TYR A 4 -23.57 4.31 -36.81
C TYR A 4 -24.03 5.54 -35.98
N THR A 5 -24.51 6.60 -36.64
CA THR A 5 -24.81 7.89 -36.01
C THR A 5 -25.71 7.81 -34.76
N PRO A 6 -26.79 6.99 -34.72
CA PRO A 6 -27.61 6.87 -33.51
C PRO A 6 -26.85 6.30 -32.31
N ILE A 7 -26.05 5.23 -32.50
CA ILE A 7 -25.28 4.63 -31.41
C ILE A 7 -24.10 5.51 -30.98
N ASP A 8 -23.55 6.30 -31.91
CA ASP A 8 -22.46 7.23 -31.63
C ASP A 8 -22.92 8.41 -30.76
N ASP A 9 -24.14 8.89 -30.98
CA ASP A 9 -24.75 9.96 -30.18
C ASP A 9 -25.11 9.45 -28.78
N ASP A 10 -25.69 8.26 -28.67
CA ASP A 10 -25.97 7.62 -27.37
C ASP A 10 -24.68 7.37 -26.56
N LEU A 11 -23.62 6.90 -27.23
CA LEU A 11 -22.31 6.70 -26.62
C LEU A 11 -21.70 8.00 -26.11
N ARG A 12 -21.84 9.10 -26.84
CA ARG A 12 -21.35 10.41 -26.41
C ARG A 12 -22.06 10.88 -25.15
N ALA A 13 -23.38 10.78 -25.11
CA ALA A 13 -24.20 11.15 -23.95
C ALA A 13 -23.87 10.27 -22.72
N ALA A 14 -23.78 8.96 -22.91
CA ALA A 14 -23.40 8.02 -21.85
C ALA A 14 -21.98 8.28 -21.32
N ARG A 15 -21.02 8.61 -22.20
CA ARG A 15 -19.65 8.98 -21.82
C ARG A 15 -19.62 10.23 -20.95
N GLU A 16 -20.41 11.25 -21.28
CA GLU A 16 -20.50 12.48 -20.49
C GLU A 16 -21.07 12.21 -19.10
N ARG A 17 -22.11 11.37 -19.00
CA ARG A 17 -22.68 10.92 -17.72
C ARG A 17 -21.67 10.14 -16.89
N ALA A 18 -20.93 9.20 -17.48
CA ALA A 18 -19.88 8.43 -16.80
C ALA A 18 -18.73 9.33 -16.32
N ARG A 19 -18.27 10.29 -17.13
CA ARG A 19 -17.25 11.27 -16.71
C ARG A 19 -17.73 12.18 -15.58
N ARG A 20 -19.02 12.55 -15.58
CA ARG A 20 -19.63 13.30 -14.48
C ARG A 20 -19.65 12.47 -13.20
N LEU A 21 -19.99 11.18 -13.28
CA LEU A 21 -19.93 10.24 -12.15
C LEU A 21 -18.52 10.18 -11.56
N ASP A 22 -17.50 10.01 -12.40
CA ASP A 22 -16.10 9.94 -11.96
C ASP A 22 -15.68 11.24 -11.24
N ARG A 23 -16.06 12.40 -11.79
CA ARG A 23 -15.78 13.71 -11.19
C ARG A 23 -16.46 13.89 -9.84
N LEU A 24 -17.75 13.61 -9.74
CA LEU A 24 -18.49 13.73 -8.48
C LEU A 24 -17.97 12.74 -7.43
N THR A 25 -17.53 11.54 -7.85
CA THR A 25 -16.92 10.55 -6.96
C THR A 25 -15.60 11.07 -6.38
N ALA A 26 -14.74 11.67 -7.22
CA ALA A 26 -13.49 12.29 -6.78
C ALA A 26 -13.74 13.47 -5.82
N GLN A 27 -14.71 14.33 -6.13
CA GLN A 27 -15.11 15.44 -5.26
C GLN A 27 -15.66 14.95 -3.92
N HIS A 28 -16.54 13.94 -3.92
CA HIS A 28 -17.08 13.34 -2.70
C HIS A 28 -15.97 12.83 -1.79
N ARG A 29 -14.96 12.13 -2.35
CA ARG A 29 -13.79 11.67 -1.59
C ARG A 29 -13.01 12.84 -0.99
N ALA A 30 -12.73 13.88 -1.78
CA ALA A 30 -12.00 15.05 -1.32
C ALA A 30 -12.75 15.79 -0.18
N VAL A 31 -14.05 16.03 -0.33
CA VAL A 31 -14.88 16.69 0.68
C VAL A 31 -14.99 15.83 1.94
N SER A 32 -15.09 14.50 1.81
CA SER A 32 -15.12 13.59 2.96
C SER A 32 -13.85 13.72 3.81
N VAL A 33 -12.67 13.76 3.19
CA VAL A 33 -11.39 13.99 3.89
C VAL A 33 -11.38 15.35 4.59
N GLN A 34 -11.86 16.41 3.92
CA GLN A 34 -11.94 17.74 4.52
C GLN A 34 -12.89 17.81 5.72
N ILE A 35 -13.99 17.05 5.71
CA ILE A 35 -14.90 16.91 6.85
C ILE A 35 -14.20 16.24 8.03
N GLU A 36 -13.43 15.18 7.80
CA GLU A 36 -12.68 14.51 8.86
C GLU A 36 -11.60 15.42 9.47
N GLU A 37 -10.89 16.18 8.65
CA GLU A 37 -9.91 17.17 9.11
C GLU A 37 -10.56 18.31 9.90
N ALA A 38 -11.63 18.90 9.36
CA ALA A 38 -12.36 19.97 10.04
C ALA A 38 -13.01 19.48 11.35
N GLY A 39 -13.52 18.25 11.36
CA GLY A 39 -14.09 17.61 12.55
C GLY A 39 -13.05 17.40 13.66
N ARG A 40 -11.85 16.91 13.31
CA ARG A 40 -10.73 16.80 14.27
C ARG A 40 -10.34 18.16 14.85
N LEU A 41 -10.20 19.18 14.00
CA LEU A 41 -9.86 20.53 14.44
C LEU A 41 -10.95 21.13 15.35
N VAL A 42 -12.23 20.88 15.05
CA VAL A 42 -13.35 21.28 15.92
C VAL A 42 -13.22 20.63 17.29
N ALA A 43 -12.96 19.32 17.35
CA ALA A 43 -12.79 18.60 18.62
C ALA A 43 -11.59 19.13 19.43
N ASP A 44 -10.45 19.41 18.78
CA ASP A 44 -9.27 19.98 19.43
C ASP A 44 -9.55 21.37 19.99
N LEU A 45 -10.26 22.22 19.23
CA LEU A 45 -10.65 23.56 19.68
C LEU A 45 -11.69 23.52 20.80
N GLU A 46 -12.59 22.54 20.80
CA GLU A 46 -13.53 22.31 21.91
C GLU A 46 -12.80 21.93 23.20
N ALA A 47 -11.84 21.00 23.13
CA ALA A 47 -11.03 20.61 24.28
C ALA A 47 -10.23 21.79 24.83
N ARG A 48 -9.57 22.56 23.95
CA ARG A 48 -8.85 23.79 24.34
C ARG A 48 -9.77 24.83 24.95
N LEU A 49 -10.95 25.06 24.40
CA LEU A 49 -11.89 26.04 24.96
C LEU A 49 -12.29 25.68 26.39
N VAL A 50 -12.46 24.38 26.70
CA VAL A 50 -12.75 23.91 28.06
C VAL A 50 -11.59 24.22 29.02
N GLU A 51 -10.34 24.08 28.57
CA GLU A 51 -9.15 24.47 29.36
C GLU A 51 -9.15 25.98 29.64
N GLU A 52 -9.26 26.82 28.60
CA GLU A 52 -9.24 28.29 28.73
C GLU A 52 -10.40 28.80 29.61
N GLU A 53 -11.62 28.27 29.43
CA GLU A 53 -12.78 28.60 30.28
C GLU A 53 -12.56 28.16 31.74
N GLY A 54 -11.87 27.03 31.95
CA GLY A 54 -11.46 26.55 33.26
C GLY A 54 -10.48 27.50 33.94
N ASP A 55 -9.50 28.03 33.20
CA ASP A 55 -8.49 28.97 33.69
C ASP A 55 -9.13 30.31 34.09
N VAL A 56 -10.01 30.84 33.23
CA VAL A 56 -10.87 31.99 33.55
C VAL A 56 -11.68 31.73 34.82
N SER A 57 -12.36 30.57 34.92
CA SER A 57 -13.19 30.26 36.10
C SER A 57 -12.37 30.15 37.39
N ARG A 58 -11.13 29.65 37.35
CA ARG A 58 -10.26 29.57 38.55
C ARG A 58 -9.82 30.97 39.01
N LEU A 59 -9.56 31.87 38.06
CA LEU A 59 -9.21 33.27 38.34
C LEU A 59 -10.41 34.09 38.83
N GLU A 60 -11.62 33.82 38.32
CA GLU A 60 -12.87 34.51 38.74
C GLU A 60 -13.35 34.05 40.12
N LYS A 61 -13.42 32.74 40.38
CA LYS A 61 -13.91 32.17 41.65
C LYS A 61 -12.94 32.33 42.82
N GLY A 62 -11.78 32.95 42.57
CA GLY A 62 -10.84 33.32 43.63
C GLY A 62 -10.08 32.14 44.21
N GLY A 63 -9.46 31.31 43.38
CA GLY A 63 -8.59 30.21 43.82
C GLY A 63 -7.33 30.61 44.61
N PHE A 64 -7.25 31.85 45.11
CA PHE A 64 -6.10 32.38 45.82
C PHE A 64 -6.47 33.58 46.71
N ALA A 65 -7.57 33.47 47.47
CA ALA A 65 -7.77 34.33 48.65
C ALA A 65 -6.66 34.12 49.72
N ALA A 66 -5.73 33.17 49.52
CA ALA A 66 -4.80 32.72 50.54
C ALA A 66 -3.32 33.09 50.35
N PHE A 67 -2.85 33.76 49.28
CA PHE A 67 -1.39 33.98 49.18
C PHE A 67 -0.85 35.36 48.82
N LEU A 68 -1.47 36.27 48.04
CA LEU A 68 -0.84 37.61 47.89
C LEU A 68 -1.80 38.79 47.76
N SER A 69 -2.11 39.39 48.90
CA SER A 69 -2.73 40.71 49.09
C SER A 69 -1.80 41.88 48.70
N GLY A 70 -1.04 41.77 47.60
CA GLY A 70 -0.07 42.79 47.18
C GLY A 70 -0.02 43.13 45.67
N LEU A 71 -0.85 42.49 44.84
CA LEU A 71 -0.74 42.50 43.37
C LEU A 71 -2.11 42.59 42.66
N ALA A 72 -3.03 43.42 43.15
CA ALA A 72 -4.37 43.54 42.56
C ALA A 72 -4.38 43.93 41.06
N GLY A 73 -3.37 44.68 40.59
CA GLY A 73 -3.22 45.03 39.17
C GLY A 73 -2.86 43.84 38.27
N SER A 74 -1.95 42.95 38.70
CA SER A 74 -1.50 41.84 37.84
C SER A 74 -2.53 40.70 37.73
N ARG A 75 -3.44 40.56 38.69
CA ARG A 75 -4.55 39.60 38.61
C ARG A 75 -5.60 40.02 37.58
N GLN A 76 -5.96 41.31 37.56
CA GLN A 76 -6.93 41.83 36.59
C GLN A 76 -6.37 41.72 35.17
N ASP A 77 -5.11 42.14 34.96
CA ASP A 77 -4.42 41.99 33.67
C ASP A 77 -4.36 40.54 33.20
N ARG A 78 -4.15 39.59 34.13
CA ARG A 78 -4.14 38.16 33.80
C ARG A 78 -5.53 37.65 33.43
N LEU A 79 -6.56 37.99 34.20
CA LEU A 79 -7.94 37.60 33.89
C LEU A 79 -8.39 38.12 32.52
N ASP A 80 -8.02 39.36 32.18
CA ASP A 80 -8.38 39.94 30.89
C ASP A 80 -7.67 39.26 29.71
N ARG A 81 -6.42 38.80 29.89
CA ARG A 81 -5.71 37.97 28.90
C ARG A 81 -6.39 36.62 28.70
N GLU A 82 -6.69 35.90 29.79
CA GLU A 82 -7.26 34.55 29.73
C GLU A 82 -8.67 34.59 29.11
N ARG A 83 -9.43 35.67 29.38
CA ARG A 83 -10.71 35.93 28.68
C ARG A 83 -10.53 36.19 27.19
N ALA A 84 -9.51 36.95 26.81
CA ALA A 84 -9.20 37.21 25.40
C ALA A 84 -8.76 35.93 24.66
N GLU A 85 -7.98 35.08 25.33
CA GLU A 85 -7.56 33.76 24.80
C GLU A 85 -8.77 32.83 24.63
N ALA A 86 -9.64 32.72 25.63
CA ALA A 86 -10.89 31.96 25.53
C ALA A 86 -11.80 32.46 24.40
N GLU A 87 -11.99 33.77 24.24
CA GLU A 87 -12.81 34.31 23.15
C GLU A 87 -12.18 34.08 21.77
N ALA A 88 -10.84 34.18 21.66
CA ALA A 88 -10.14 33.89 20.42
C ALA A 88 -10.30 32.41 20.00
N VAL A 89 -10.25 31.47 20.95
CA VAL A 89 -10.52 30.05 20.69
C VAL A 89 -11.99 29.86 20.31
N ARG A 90 -12.92 30.53 20.99
CA ARG A 90 -14.36 30.46 20.70
C ARG A 90 -14.71 30.95 19.29
N GLU A 91 -14.14 32.07 18.85
CA GLU A 91 -14.31 32.59 17.48
C GLU A 91 -13.76 31.62 16.43
N ARG A 92 -12.57 31.05 16.66
CA ARG A 92 -11.99 30.02 15.78
C ARG A 92 -12.89 28.79 15.70
N LEU A 93 -13.41 28.32 16.84
CA LEU A 93 -14.33 27.18 16.92
C LEU A 93 -15.62 27.45 16.15
N ARG A 94 -16.23 28.64 16.31
CA ARG A 94 -17.40 29.07 15.53
C ARG A 94 -17.12 29.00 14.03
N GLY A 95 -16.00 29.56 13.58
CA GLY A 95 -15.59 29.52 12.17
C GLY A 95 -15.43 28.10 11.63
N GLN A 96 -14.77 27.21 12.37
CA GLN A 96 -14.58 25.81 11.94
C GLN A 96 -15.88 25.00 11.95
N ARG A 97 -16.78 25.23 12.92
CA ARG A 97 -18.12 24.60 12.92
C ARG A 97 -18.95 25.02 11.71
N THR A 98 -18.94 26.31 11.35
CA THR A 98 -19.62 26.80 10.14
C THR A 98 -19.03 26.15 8.88
N ARG A 99 -17.70 26.07 8.78
CA ARG A 99 -17.02 25.38 7.68
C ARG A 99 -17.42 23.90 7.60
N LEU A 100 -17.43 23.21 8.73
CA LEU A 100 -17.83 21.80 8.80
C LEU A 100 -19.27 21.59 8.33
N GLN A 101 -20.19 22.44 8.78
CA GLN A 101 -21.60 22.40 8.35
C GLN A 101 -21.76 22.65 6.83
N TRP A 102 -20.99 23.59 6.28
CA TRP A 102 -20.98 23.86 4.84
C TRP A 102 -20.45 22.64 4.06
N LEU A 103 -19.34 22.05 4.48
CA LEU A 103 -18.78 20.84 3.86
C LEU A 103 -19.75 19.66 3.92
N GLN A 104 -20.45 19.48 5.05
CA GLN A 104 -21.47 18.42 5.19
C GLN A 104 -22.65 18.63 4.25
N SER A 105 -23.06 19.88 4.02
CA SER A 105 -24.11 20.22 3.06
C SER A 105 -23.68 19.96 1.62
N ASP A 106 -22.43 20.32 1.29
CA ASP A 106 -21.83 20.03 -0.02
C ASP A 106 -21.74 18.51 -0.27
N LEU A 107 -21.31 17.73 0.73
CA LEU A 107 -21.30 16.28 0.66
C LEU A 107 -22.70 15.69 0.40
N ALA A 108 -23.74 16.24 1.02
CA ALA A 108 -25.12 15.80 0.79
C ALA A 108 -25.56 16.09 -0.66
N ALA A 109 -25.24 17.26 -1.20
CA ALA A 109 -25.52 17.60 -2.60
C ALA A 109 -24.77 16.67 -3.58
N LEU A 110 -23.49 16.39 -3.31
CA LEU A 110 -22.69 15.44 -4.09
C LEU A 110 -23.29 14.03 -4.06
N ARG A 111 -23.75 13.56 -2.90
CA ARG A 111 -24.44 12.26 -2.78
C ARG A 111 -25.72 12.19 -3.59
N GLY A 112 -26.51 13.27 -3.61
CA GLY A 112 -27.69 13.37 -4.49
C GLY A 112 -27.32 13.25 -5.97
N GLY A 113 -26.31 13.99 -6.41
CA GLY A 113 -25.84 13.91 -7.80
C GLY A 113 -25.23 12.56 -8.18
N LEU A 114 -24.60 11.86 -7.23
CA LEU A 114 -24.11 10.49 -7.44
C LEU A 114 -25.24 9.47 -7.60
N ALA A 115 -26.33 9.61 -6.82
CA ALA A 115 -27.48 8.72 -6.92
C ALA A 115 -28.17 8.80 -8.30
N GLU A 116 -28.24 9.99 -8.91
CA GLU A 116 -28.78 10.17 -10.27
C GLU A 116 -27.93 9.49 -11.36
N LEU A 117 -26.66 9.17 -11.05
CA LEU A 117 -25.67 8.62 -11.98
C LEU A 117 -25.27 7.19 -11.64
N GLU A 118 -25.98 6.52 -10.73
CA GLU A 118 -25.66 5.17 -10.22
C GLU A 118 -25.32 4.18 -11.35
N ASN A 119 -26.10 4.20 -12.44
CA ASN A 119 -25.95 3.28 -13.58
C ASN A 119 -25.15 3.86 -14.76
N ALA A 120 -24.68 5.11 -14.68
CA ALA A 120 -24.08 5.81 -15.82
C ALA A 120 -22.86 5.06 -16.40
N ARG A 121 -22.06 4.41 -15.53
CA ARG A 121 -20.91 3.61 -15.97
C ARG A 121 -21.34 2.34 -16.70
N GLN A 122 -22.31 1.63 -16.13
CA GLN A 122 -22.83 0.39 -16.70
C GLN A 122 -23.51 0.63 -18.06
N GLU A 123 -24.31 1.69 -18.17
CA GLU A 123 -24.94 2.13 -19.42
C GLU A 123 -23.89 2.36 -20.51
N PHE A 124 -22.82 3.09 -20.17
CA PHE A 124 -21.71 3.36 -21.09
C PHE A 124 -21.00 2.08 -21.54
N ASP A 125 -20.69 1.17 -20.60
CA ASP A 125 -20.00 -0.09 -20.91
C ASP A 125 -20.86 -1.02 -21.78
N ILE A 126 -22.19 -1.06 -21.56
CA ILE A 126 -23.14 -1.82 -22.39
C ILE A 126 -23.14 -1.28 -23.83
N LEU A 127 -23.21 0.05 -24.00
CA LEU A 127 -23.20 0.67 -25.32
C LEU A 127 -21.88 0.44 -26.05
N LEU A 128 -20.73 0.51 -25.35
CA LEU A 128 -19.43 0.18 -25.92
C LEU A 128 -19.40 -1.27 -26.43
N GLY A 129 -19.86 -2.22 -25.62
CA GLY A 129 -19.93 -3.63 -26.00
C GLY A 129 -20.88 -3.88 -27.18
N HIS A 130 -21.99 -3.13 -27.27
CA HIS A 130 -22.89 -3.20 -28.41
C HIS A 130 -22.21 -2.70 -29.69
N LYS A 131 -21.57 -1.53 -29.66
CA LYS A 131 -20.86 -0.98 -30.82
C LYS A 131 -19.71 -1.89 -31.25
N GLU A 132 -18.96 -2.44 -30.32
CA GLU A 132 -17.89 -3.39 -30.62
C GLU A 132 -18.41 -4.62 -31.36
N ARG A 133 -19.52 -5.22 -30.90
CA ARG A 133 -20.14 -6.36 -31.62
C ARG A 133 -20.58 -6.00 -33.03
N LEU A 134 -21.12 -4.80 -33.24
CA LEU A 134 -21.51 -4.33 -34.58
C LEU A 134 -20.29 -4.20 -35.50
N LEU A 135 -19.20 -3.60 -35.02
CA LEU A 135 -17.99 -3.41 -35.82
C LEU A 135 -17.32 -4.75 -36.13
N VAL A 136 -17.17 -5.63 -35.14
CA VAL A 136 -16.56 -6.96 -35.30
C VAL A 136 -17.41 -7.89 -36.19
N GLY A 137 -18.74 -7.81 -36.08
CA GLY A 137 -19.67 -8.61 -36.89
C GLY A 137 -19.90 -8.09 -38.31
N SER A 138 -19.21 -7.03 -38.72
CA SER A 138 -19.33 -6.40 -40.03
C SER A 138 -18.01 -6.44 -40.81
N ASP A 139 -18.03 -6.02 -42.07
CA ASP A 139 -16.81 -5.85 -42.89
C ASP A 139 -16.05 -4.53 -42.57
N ASP A 140 -16.37 -3.87 -41.45
CA ASP A 140 -15.70 -2.64 -41.03
C ASP A 140 -14.23 -2.93 -40.63
N PRO A 141 -13.23 -2.24 -41.22
CA PRO A 141 -11.83 -2.43 -40.87
C PRO A 141 -11.51 -2.27 -39.38
N ARG A 142 -12.29 -1.42 -38.67
CA ARG A 142 -12.16 -1.21 -37.23
C ARG A 142 -12.43 -2.48 -36.43
N GLY A 143 -13.29 -3.37 -36.92
CA GLY A 143 -13.57 -4.67 -36.29
C GLY A 143 -12.32 -5.54 -36.16
N ARG A 144 -11.45 -5.55 -37.18
CA ARG A 144 -10.18 -6.31 -37.14
C ARG A 144 -9.20 -5.75 -36.11
N GLU A 145 -9.09 -4.42 -36.04
CA GLU A 145 -8.26 -3.74 -35.03
C GLU A 145 -8.76 -4.04 -33.61
N LEU A 146 -10.08 -4.04 -33.39
CA LEU A 146 -10.69 -4.36 -32.09
C LEU A 146 -10.39 -5.81 -31.66
N VAL A 147 -10.48 -6.78 -32.56
CA VAL A 147 -10.11 -8.18 -32.28
C VAL A 147 -8.63 -8.30 -31.89
N GLU A 148 -7.74 -7.59 -32.59
CA GLU A 148 -6.31 -7.60 -32.26
C GLU A 148 -6.05 -6.95 -30.89
N ILE A 149 -6.71 -5.82 -30.59
CA ILE A 149 -6.61 -5.18 -29.28
C ILE A 149 -7.12 -6.11 -28.17
N ALA A 150 -8.25 -6.78 -28.38
CA ALA A 150 -8.80 -7.74 -27.41
C ALA A 150 -7.82 -8.88 -27.11
N ARG A 151 -7.17 -9.43 -28.15
CA ARG A 151 -6.11 -10.44 -27.98
C ARG A 151 -4.94 -9.89 -27.17
N ARG A 152 -4.42 -8.72 -27.54
CA ARG A 152 -3.29 -8.08 -26.82
C ARG A 152 -3.64 -7.74 -25.37
N LEU A 153 -4.88 -7.37 -25.09
CA LEU A 153 -5.37 -7.13 -23.73
C LEU A 153 -5.40 -8.43 -22.92
N ALA A 154 -5.88 -9.54 -23.50
CA ALA A 154 -5.87 -10.84 -22.86
C ALA A 154 -4.44 -11.31 -22.56
N ASP A 155 -3.53 -11.21 -23.54
CA ASP A 155 -2.11 -11.54 -23.37
C ASP A 155 -1.49 -10.68 -22.25
N THR A 156 -1.68 -9.34 -22.30
CA THR A 156 -1.14 -8.42 -21.28
C THR A 156 -1.73 -8.68 -19.89
N ALA A 157 -2.99 -9.10 -19.80
CA ALA A 157 -3.63 -9.45 -18.53
C ALA A 157 -3.13 -10.78 -17.97
N ALA A 158 -2.78 -11.74 -18.82
CA ALA A 158 -2.09 -12.96 -18.39
C ALA A 158 -0.70 -12.61 -17.83
N ASP A 159 0.11 -11.88 -18.61
CA ASP A 159 1.45 -11.43 -18.19
C ASP A 159 1.42 -10.70 -16.84
N LEU A 160 0.46 -9.79 -16.65
CA LEU A 160 0.30 -9.04 -15.38
C LEU A 160 0.04 -9.95 -14.18
N ARG A 161 -0.78 -10.99 -14.35
CA ARG A 161 -1.08 -11.94 -13.28
C ARG A 161 0.14 -12.77 -12.93
N GLU A 162 0.80 -13.33 -13.94
CA GLU A 162 1.99 -14.16 -13.76
C GLU A 162 3.11 -13.37 -13.06
N HIS A 163 3.36 -12.11 -13.49
CA HIS A 163 4.33 -11.25 -12.81
C HIS A 163 3.97 -10.93 -11.35
N GLU A 164 2.69 -10.78 -11.03
CA GLU A 164 2.24 -10.55 -9.65
C GLU A 164 2.37 -11.80 -8.79
N GLU A 165 2.04 -12.98 -9.34
CA GLU A 165 2.22 -14.29 -8.69
C GLU A 165 3.70 -14.53 -8.35
N ALA A 166 4.61 -14.33 -9.32
CA ALA A 166 6.05 -14.42 -9.06
C ALA A 166 6.53 -13.38 -8.05
N ARG A 167 6.00 -12.14 -8.10
CA ARG A 167 6.37 -11.10 -7.14
C ARG A 167 5.97 -11.49 -5.72
N GLN A 168 4.77 -12.06 -5.55
CA GLN A 168 4.30 -12.55 -4.26
C GLN A 168 5.14 -13.71 -3.74
N ALA A 169 5.47 -14.68 -4.61
CA ALA A 169 6.37 -15.78 -4.26
C ALA A 169 7.77 -15.29 -3.88
N GLY A 170 8.32 -14.31 -4.60
CA GLY A 170 9.61 -13.68 -4.30
C GLY A 170 9.60 -12.93 -2.95
N ILE A 171 8.51 -12.22 -2.63
CA ILE A 171 8.35 -11.59 -1.31
C ILE A 171 8.34 -12.64 -0.20
N ALA A 172 7.58 -13.73 -0.38
CA ALA A 172 7.55 -14.83 0.57
C ALA A 172 8.96 -15.47 0.75
N ALA A 173 9.69 -15.69 -0.34
CA ALA A 173 11.07 -16.16 -0.30
C ALA A 173 11.99 -15.19 0.46
N GLY A 174 11.89 -13.89 0.20
CA GLY A 174 12.65 -12.85 0.90
C GLY A 174 12.39 -12.84 2.42
N HIS A 175 11.13 -13.01 2.83
CA HIS A 175 10.77 -13.13 4.25
C HIS A 175 11.39 -14.36 4.90
N ALA A 176 11.35 -15.51 4.22
CA ALA A 176 11.90 -16.77 4.71
C ALA A 176 13.44 -16.71 4.81
N ILE A 177 14.12 -16.15 3.80
CA ILE A 177 15.57 -15.87 3.84
C ILE A 177 15.91 -14.95 5.02
N GLY A 178 15.12 -13.90 5.23
CA GLY A 178 15.29 -13.00 6.36
C GLY A 178 15.17 -13.70 7.72
N GLN A 179 14.34 -14.74 7.83
CA GLN A 179 14.24 -15.57 9.03
C GLN A 179 15.52 -16.40 9.26
N VAL A 180 16.08 -16.99 8.20
CA VAL A 180 17.36 -17.69 8.28
C VAL A 180 18.47 -16.75 8.77
N LEU A 181 18.58 -15.54 8.19
CA LEU A 181 19.59 -14.56 8.59
C LEU A 181 19.47 -14.16 10.06
N ARG A 182 18.24 -14.01 10.58
CA ARG A 182 18.01 -13.76 12.02
C ARG A 182 18.46 -14.92 12.89
N CYS A 183 18.15 -16.16 12.48
CA CYS A 183 18.59 -17.37 13.20
C CYS A 183 20.11 -17.51 13.21
N LEU A 184 20.78 -17.26 12.07
CA LEU A 184 22.25 -17.26 11.95
C LEU A 184 22.90 -16.14 12.78
N GLY A 185 22.30 -14.95 12.82
CA GLY A 185 22.76 -13.84 13.66
C GLY A 185 22.64 -14.14 15.16
N GLY A 186 21.54 -14.75 15.57
CA GLY A 186 21.33 -15.21 16.95
C GLY A 186 22.32 -16.30 17.37
N ALA A 187 22.59 -17.28 16.49
CA ALA A 187 23.59 -18.32 16.72
C ALA A 187 25.01 -17.75 16.88
N ARG A 188 25.39 -16.73 16.08
CA ARG A 188 26.67 -16.02 16.23
C ARG A 188 26.78 -15.30 17.58
N GLY A 189 25.71 -14.64 18.02
CA GLY A 189 25.65 -13.97 19.32
C GLY A 189 25.77 -14.93 20.51
N ALA A 190 25.11 -16.09 20.45
CA ALA A 190 25.19 -17.13 21.47
C ALA A 190 26.58 -17.80 21.52
N SER A 191 27.20 -18.06 20.36
CA SER A 191 28.53 -18.68 20.27
C SER A 191 29.67 -17.76 20.75
N THR A 192 29.46 -16.43 20.73
CA THR A 192 30.38 -15.46 21.34
C THR A 192 30.38 -15.54 22.87
N TRP A 193 29.29 -16.05 23.47
CA TRP A 193 29.16 -16.23 24.92
C TRP A 193 29.86 -17.50 25.44
N ASP A 194 29.94 -18.55 24.62
CA ASP A 194 30.68 -19.80 24.91
C ASP A 194 32.19 -19.57 25.14
N LEU A 195 32.78 -18.59 24.45
CA LEU A 195 34.20 -18.24 24.62
C LEU A 195 34.49 -17.54 25.95
N ILE A 196 33.48 -17.02 26.65
CA ILE A 196 33.63 -16.17 27.84
C ILE A 196 33.16 -16.88 29.12
N GLY A 197 32.28 -17.87 29.04
CA GLY A 197 31.75 -18.57 30.21
C GLY A 197 31.26 -19.98 29.91
N GLY A 198 32.20 -20.93 29.81
CA GLY A 198 31.90 -22.33 29.52
C GLY A 198 30.96 -22.99 30.54
N GLY A 199 29.91 -23.64 30.05
CA GLY A 199 29.04 -24.51 30.84
C GLY A 199 27.72 -24.84 30.16
N THR A 200 27.31 -26.10 30.28
CA THR A 200 26.09 -26.84 29.85
C THR A 200 24.78 -26.09 29.49
N ILE A 201 24.58 -24.84 29.89
CA ILE A 201 23.45 -23.97 29.49
C ILE A 201 23.67 -23.40 28.08
N ALA A 202 24.91 -23.09 27.70
CA ALA A 202 25.24 -22.59 26.37
C ALA A 202 25.02 -23.65 25.27
N ASP A 203 25.42 -24.91 25.53
CA ASP A 203 25.14 -26.06 24.66
C ASP A 203 23.63 -26.28 24.41
N MET A 204 22.76 -26.07 25.42
CA MET A 204 21.30 -26.26 25.28
C MET A 204 20.64 -25.12 24.48
N MET A 205 21.12 -23.89 24.63
CA MET A 205 20.65 -22.75 23.83
C MET A 205 21.14 -22.85 22.38
N GLU A 206 22.38 -23.33 22.16
CA GLU A 206 22.95 -23.58 20.84
C GLU A 206 22.11 -24.61 20.05
N HIS A 207 21.72 -25.74 20.66
CA HIS A 207 20.87 -26.75 20.03
C HIS A 207 19.46 -26.24 19.66
N GLY A 208 18.90 -25.31 20.45
CA GLY A 208 17.59 -24.71 20.18
C GLY A 208 17.61 -23.71 19.02
N HIS A 209 18.68 -22.93 18.90
CA HIS A 209 18.86 -21.97 17.80
C HIS A 209 19.23 -22.66 16.48
N LEU A 210 20.01 -23.74 16.53
CA LEU A 210 20.36 -24.53 15.35
C LEU A 210 19.16 -25.29 14.76
N ARG A 211 18.29 -25.91 15.59
CA ARG A 211 17.03 -26.51 15.09
C ARG A 211 16.09 -25.47 14.47
N ARG A 212 15.99 -24.29 15.06
CA ARG A 212 15.18 -23.19 14.48
C ARG A 212 15.76 -22.67 13.18
N ALA A 213 17.09 -22.69 13.04
CA ALA A 213 17.75 -22.31 11.81
C ALA A 213 17.56 -23.36 10.70
N ASP A 214 17.52 -24.65 11.06
CA ASP A 214 17.15 -25.78 10.19
C ASP A 214 15.69 -25.66 9.69
N GLU A 215 14.72 -25.49 10.60
CA GLU A 215 13.32 -25.25 10.22
C GLU A 215 13.18 -24.01 9.31
N ALA A 216 13.87 -22.91 9.64
CA ALA A 216 13.86 -21.70 8.81
C ALA A 216 14.51 -21.92 7.44
N ALA A 217 15.58 -22.71 7.36
CA ALA A 217 16.27 -23.05 6.13
C ALA A 217 15.36 -23.87 5.20
N TRP A 218 14.67 -24.87 5.72
CA TRP A 218 13.72 -25.67 4.95
C TRP A 218 12.57 -24.83 4.41
N HIS A 219 12.01 -23.94 5.23
CA HIS A 219 10.99 -23.00 4.78
C HIS A 219 11.50 -22.03 3.71
N ALA A 220 12.74 -21.55 3.82
CA ALA A 220 13.35 -20.71 2.79
C ALA A 220 13.54 -21.44 1.47
N GLN A 221 13.97 -22.71 1.51
CA GLN A 221 14.09 -23.54 0.31
C GLN A 221 12.74 -23.73 -0.38
N GLN A 222 11.69 -24.08 0.37
CA GLN A 222 10.35 -24.23 -0.21
C GLN A 222 9.83 -22.95 -0.86
N ALA A 223 10.04 -21.81 -0.21
CA ALA A 223 9.62 -20.53 -0.75
C ALA A 223 10.40 -20.16 -2.03
N LEU A 224 11.70 -20.47 -2.08
CA LEU A 224 12.54 -20.32 -3.27
C LEU A 224 12.10 -21.26 -4.41
N ASP A 225 11.71 -22.50 -4.10
CA ASP A 225 11.21 -23.46 -5.11
C ASP A 225 9.87 -23.02 -5.71
N VAL A 226 8.99 -22.42 -4.90
CA VAL A 226 7.77 -21.77 -5.40
C VAL A 226 8.16 -20.61 -6.31
N PHE A 227 9.02 -19.69 -5.83
CA PHE A 227 9.44 -18.53 -6.61
C PHE A 227 10.10 -18.91 -7.93
N ALA A 228 10.94 -19.95 -7.94
CA ALA A 228 11.58 -20.46 -9.15
C ALA A 228 10.56 -20.99 -10.18
N ARG A 229 9.49 -21.66 -9.72
CA ARG A 229 8.41 -22.14 -10.60
C ARG A 229 7.63 -20.98 -11.20
N GLU A 230 7.24 -19.99 -10.38
CA GLU A 230 6.53 -18.81 -10.88
C GLU A 230 7.37 -18.01 -11.89
N LEU A 231 8.70 -17.91 -11.66
CA LEU A 231 9.62 -17.29 -12.62
C LEU A 231 9.73 -18.07 -13.94
N ALA A 232 9.65 -19.41 -13.88
CA ALA A 232 9.68 -20.25 -15.07
C ALA A 232 8.44 -20.07 -15.94
N ASP A 233 7.27 -19.89 -15.32
CA ASP A 233 5.99 -19.69 -16.01
C ASP A 233 5.97 -18.37 -16.81
N ILE A 234 6.69 -17.33 -16.34
CA ILE A 234 6.84 -16.04 -17.04
C ILE A 234 7.79 -16.13 -18.25
N GLY A 235 8.57 -17.22 -18.39
CA GLY A 235 9.48 -17.43 -19.52
C GLY A 235 10.58 -16.36 -19.66
N THR A 236 10.90 -15.63 -18.59
CA THR A 236 11.91 -14.56 -18.61
C THR A 236 13.30 -15.10 -18.29
N HIS A 237 14.30 -14.63 -19.04
CA HIS A 237 15.69 -14.65 -18.57
C HIS A 237 15.79 -13.67 -17.40
N VAL A 238 15.52 -14.15 -16.18
CA VAL A 238 15.61 -13.35 -14.96
C VAL A 238 16.98 -12.69 -14.94
N THR A 239 17.01 -11.37 -14.74
CA THR A 239 18.26 -10.61 -14.60
C THR A 239 18.18 -9.86 -13.27
N PRO A 240 19.06 -10.17 -12.30
CA PRO A 240 20.14 -11.17 -12.38
C PRO A 240 19.64 -12.61 -12.57
N ALA A 241 20.39 -13.44 -13.31
CA ALA A 241 20.08 -14.87 -13.46
C ALA A 241 19.99 -15.51 -12.07
N MET A 242 19.02 -16.42 -11.87
CA MET A 242 19.00 -17.20 -10.65
C MET A 242 20.38 -17.83 -10.47
N PRO A 243 21.05 -17.65 -9.32
CA PRO A 243 22.22 -18.46 -9.01
C PRO A 243 21.84 -19.94 -9.18
N GLU A 244 22.76 -20.82 -9.55
CA GLU A 244 22.49 -22.27 -9.48
C GLU A 244 22.22 -22.64 -8.02
N VAL A 245 20.97 -22.49 -7.60
CA VAL A 245 20.49 -22.98 -6.32
C VAL A 245 20.07 -24.41 -6.60
N ASP A 246 21.01 -25.36 -6.44
CA ASP A 246 20.58 -26.74 -6.23
C ASP A 246 19.54 -26.69 -5.11
N THR A 247 18.39 -27.33 -5.28
CA THR A 247 17.40 -27.50 -4.19
C THR A 247 18.01 -28.12 -2.93
N ARG A 248 19.18 -28.75 -3.07
CA ARG A 248 20.03 -29.22 -1.98
C ARG A 248 21.02 -28.17 -1.45
N TRP A 249 21.26 -27.03 -2.10
CA TRP A 249 22.26 -26.04 -1.68
C TRP A 249 22.07 -25.54 -0.25
N PHE A 250 20.82 -25.27 0.17
CA PHE A 250 20.57 -24.89 1.56
C PHE A 250 20.83 -26.06 2.50
N ALA A 251 20.50 -27.29 2.09
CA ALA A 251 20.79 -28.49 2.88
C ALA A 251 22.29 -28.85 2.91
N ASP A 252 23.02 -28.74 1.80
CA ASP A 252 24.43 -29.07 1.65
C ASP A 252 25.32 -27.98 2.28
N THR A 253 24.91 -26.70 2.20
CA THR A 253 25.59 -25.58 2.86
C THR A 253 25.37 -25.59 4.38
N PHE A 254 24.23 -26.12 4.84
CA PHE A 254 23.82 -26.10 6.25
C PHE A 254 24.12 -27.42 6.99
N PHE A 255 23.90 -28.59 6.38
CA PHE A 255 23.95 -29.91 7.05
C PHE A 255 25.23 -30.69 6.87
N ASP A 256 26.05 -30.46 5.83
CA ASP A 256 27.24 -31.31 5.66
C ASP A 256 28.30 -31.12 6.75
N ASN A 257 28.28 -30.03 7.55
CA ASN A 257 29.39 -29.72 8.46
C ASN A 257 29.14 -28.82 9.68
N ILE A 258 27.90 -28.37 9.98
CA ILE A 258 27.67 -27.55 11.20
C ILE A 258 27.69 -28.40 12.48
N ILE A 259 27.40 -29.70 12.37
CA ILE A 259 27.20 -30.57 13.55
C ILE A 259 28.51 -31.17 14.09
N THR A 260 29.61 -31.24 13.32
CA THR A 260 30.68 -32.19 13.65
C THR A 260 32.06 -31.65 14.03
N ASP A 261 32.48 -30.39 13.78
CA ASP A 261 33.84 -30.02 14.25
C ASP A 261 34.18 -28.52 14.37
N ALA A 262 35.30 -28.26 15.05
CA ALA A 262 35.90 -27.02 15.58
C ALA A 262 36.09 -25.80 14.63
N ILE A 263 35.35 -25.70 13.52
CA ILE A 263 35.39 -24.61 12.51
C ILE A 263 33.99 -23.94 12.37
N LYS A 264 33.23 -23.83 13.47
CA LYS A 264 31.85 -23.29 13.47
C LYS A 264 31.78 -21.81 13.05
N HIS A 265 32.68 -20.95 13.54
CA HIS A 265 32.59 -19.49 13.36
C HIS A 265 32.80 -19.00 11.91
N GLN A 266 33.85 -19.46 11.23
CA GLN A 266 34.16 -19.04 9.85
C GLN A 266 33.16 -19.59 8.81
N ARG A 267 32.48 -20.69 9.14
CA ARG A 267 31.51 -21.31 8.23
C ARG A 267 30.12 -20.71 8.38
N ILE A 268 29.69 -20.37 9.60
CA ILE A 268 28.47 -19.57 9.86
C ILE A 268 28.54 -18.19 9.18
N ALA A 269 29.73 -17.56 9.17
CA ALA A 269 29.94 -16.31 8.45
C ALA A 269 29.72 -16.48 6.94
N ARG A 270 30.36 -17.47 6.31
CA ARG A 270 30.22 -17.78 4.88
C ARG A 270 28.77 -18.13 4.48
N THR A 271 28.10 -18.98 5.25
CA THR A 271 26.68 -19.31 5.02
C THR A 271 25.81 -18.06 5.15
N GLY A 272 26.07 -17.20 6.13
CA GLY A 272 25.37 -15.93 6.29
C GLY A 272 25.57 -14.97 5.10
N GLU A 273 26.78 -14.89 4.56
CA GLU A 273 27.10 -14.09 3.37
C GLU A 273 26.34 -14.59 2.14
N ALA A 274 26.33 -15.90 1.89
CA ALA A 274 25.65 -16.46 0.74
C ALA A 274 24.12 -16.36 0.84
N VAL A 275 23.54 -16.56 2.03
CA VAL A 275 22.11 -16.34 2.27
C VAL A 275 21.74 -14.86 2.12
N ALA A 276 22.62 -13.94 2.52
CA ALA A 276 22.42 -12.51 2.32
C ALA A 276 22.52 -12.12 0.84
N GLU A 277 23.41 -12.75 0.07
CA GLU A 277 23.48 -12.61 -1.38
C GLU A 277 22.21 -13.10 -2.07
N MET A 278 21.69 -14.26 -1.68
CA MET A 278 20.40 -14.74 -2.16
C MET A 278 19.27 -13.77 -1.82
N GLY A 279 19.27 -13.21 -0.61
CA GLY A 279 18.29 -12.19 -0.21
C GLY A 279 18.36 -10.93 -1.07
N ARG A 280 19.57 -10.48 -1.44
CA ARG A 280 19.76 -9.36 -2.38
C ARG A 280 19.23 -9.71 -3.77
N TRP A 281 19.57 -10.89 -4.29
CA TRP A 281 19.09 -11.37 -5.59
C TRP A 281 17.55 -11.45 -5.65
N VAL A 282 16.91 -12.00 -4.62
CA VAL A 282 15.45 -12.05 -4.51
C VAL A 282 14.86 -10.63 -4.49
N GLY A 283 15.46 -9.73 -3.70
CA GLY A 283 15.03 -8.33 -3.63
C GLY A 283 15.08 -7.62 -5.00
N GLU A 284 16.22 -7.71 -5.68
CA GLU A 284 16.43 -7.13 -7.01
C GLU A 284 15.44 -7.72 -8.04
N THR A 285 15.18 -9.02 -7.97
CA THR A 285 14.23 -9.69 -8.87
C THR A 285 12.79 -9.24 -8.61
N VAL A 286 12.39 -9.12 -7.34
CA VAL A 286 11.06 -8.62 -6.95
C VAL A 286 10.85 -7.17 -7.42
N GLU A 287 11.86 -6.32 -7.33
CA GLU A 287 11.83 -4.96 -7.86
C GLU A 287 11.72 -4.92 -9.39
N GLY A 288 12.44 -5.81 -10.08
CA GLY A 288 12.32 -6.01 -11.52
C GLY A 288 10.91 -6.44 -11.95
N LEU A 289 10.32 -7.41 -11.24
CA LEU A 289 8.94 -7.87 -11.48
C LEU A 289 7.92 -6.74 -11.26
N ALA A 290 8.09 -5.95 -10.20
CA ALA A 290 7.22 -4.81 -9.92
C ALA A 290 7.32 -3.73 -11.02
N SER A 291 8.54 -3.44 -11.47
CA SER A 291 8.77 -2.49 -12.58
C SER A 291 8.13 -2.98 -13.87
N ARG A 292 8.28 -4.28 -14.18
CA ARG A 292 7.68 -4.88 -15.37
C ARG A 292 6.16 -4.90 -15.31
N ALA A 293 5.57 -5.22 -14.17
CA ALA A 293 4.13 -5.14 -13.95
C ALA A 293 3.62 -3.70 -14.16
N ALA A 294 4.35 -2.68 -13.71
CA ALA A 294 4.00 -1.28 -13.95
C ALA A 294 4.01 -0.92 -15.45
N GLU A 295 5.01 -1.39 -16.21
CA GLU A 295 5.06 -1.21 -17.67
C GLU A 295 3.88 -1.89 -18.39
N LEU A 296 3.54 -3.11 -17.99
CA LEU A 296 2.40 -3.85 -18.54
C LEU A 296 1.07 -3.19 -18.20
N ALA A 297 0.93 -2.62 -16.99
CA ALA A 297 -0.25 -1.85 -16.62
C ALA A 297 -0.41 -0.61 -17.52
N VAL A 298 0.67 0.13 -17.77
CA VAL A 298 0.66 1.27 -18.71
C VAL A 298 0.31 0.80 -20.13
N ARG A 299 0.84 -0.34 -20.58
CA ARG A 299 0.50 -0.92 -21.89
C ARG A 299 -0.97 -1.30 -21.99
N ARG A 300 -1.53 -1.96 -20.97
CA ARG A 300 -2.96 -2.29 -20.89
C ARG A 300 -3.80 -1.03 -20.98
N ASP A 301 -3.47 0.01 -20.23
CA ASP A 301 -4.23 1.26 -20.22
C ASP A 301 -4.21 1.96 -21.58
N ARG A 302 -3.06 1.93 -22.30
CA ARG A 302 -2.98 2.40 -23.69
C ARG A 302 -3.86 1.60 -24.65
N LEU A 303 -3.91 0.27 -24.51
CA LEU A 303 -4.77 -0.59 -25.33
C LEU A 303 -6.26 -0.31 -25.05
N VAL A 304 -6.65 -0.13 -23.80
CA VAL A 304 -8.02 0.26 -23.41
C VAL A 304 -8.38 1.62 -24.00
N ALA A 305 -7.50 2.61 -23.87
CA ALA A 305 -7.73 3.94 -24.45
C ALA A 305 -7.89 3.87 -25.97
N ARG A 306 -7.05 3.09 -26.66
CA ARG A 306 -7.16 2.88 -28.11
C ARG A 306 -8.47 2.20 -28.49
N ARG A 307 -8.92 1.19 -27.74
CA ARG A 307 -10.23 0.55 -27.93
C ARG A 307 -11.36 1.57 -27.81
N GLU A 308 -11.34 2.40 -26.77
CA GLU A 308 -12.35 3.46 -26.60
C GLU A 308 -12.34 4.49 -27.73
N GLU A 309 -11.17 4.88 -28.25
CA GLU A 309 -11.07 5.79 -29.39
C GLU A 309 -11.73 5.22 -30.65
N ILE A 310 -11.47 3.95 -30.96
CA ILE A 310 -12.06 3.26 -32.11
C ILE A 310 -13.59 3.16 -31.95
N LEU A 311 -14.05 2.91 -30.72
CA LEU A 311 -15.47 2.84 -30.39
C LEU A 311 -16.12 4.23 -30.25
N ALA A 312 -15.36 5.32 -30.15
CA ALA A 312 -15.90 6.68 -30.05
C ALA A 312 -15.94 7.42 -31.40
N GLY A 313 -15.12 6.99 -32.38
CA GLY A 313 -15.16 7.46 -33.78
C GLY A 313 -16.05 6.63 -34.68
#